data_AF-A0A3S1GP66-F1
#
_entry.id   AF-A0A3S1GP66-F1
#
_cell.length_a   1.000
_cell.length_b   1.000
_cell.length_c   1.000
_cell.angle_alpha   90.00
_cell.angle_beta   90.00
_cell.angle_gamma   90.00
#
_symmetry.space_group_name_H-M   'P 1'
#
loop_
_entity.id
_entity.type
_entity.pdbx_description
1 polymer ?
#
loop_
_entity_poly.entity_id
_entity_poly.type
_entity_poly.pdbx_seq_one_letter_code
_entity_poly.pdbx_strand_id
1 'polypeptide(L)' 'MLVFAGLGNPGAKYENNRHNVGFMAADAIARRHSFSPWSRKFQGLI' A
#
# COMPACT_ATOMS: atom_id res chain seq x y z
N MET A 1 -15.38 12.87 1.35
CA MET A 1 -14.88 11.47 1.19
C MET A 1 -13.37 11.53 1.07
N LEU A 2 -12.64 10.68 1.79
CA LEU A 2 -11.18 10.65 1.76
C LEU A 2 -10.71 9.38 1.07
N VAL A 3 -9.64 9.48 0.28
CA VAL A 3 -8.96 8.36 -0.36
C VAL A 3 -7.49 8.44 0.02
N PHE A 4 -6.95 7.33 0.51
CA PHE A 4 -5.53 7.19 0.82
C PHE A 4 -4.91 6.28 -0.24
N ALA A 5 -3.84 6.75 -0.89
CA ALA A 5 -3.12 5.99 -1.90
C ALA A 5 -1.64 5.92 -1.53
N GLY A 6 -1.11 4.71 -1.35
CA GLY A 6 0.32 4.48 -1.22
C GLY A 6 0.94 4.32 -2.62
N LEU A 7 1.94 5.13 -2.96
CA LEU A 7 2.70 4.99 -4.20
C LEU A 7 3.98 4.18 -3.96
N GLY A 8 4.42 3.45 -4.98
CA GLY A 8 5.60 2.59 -4.94
C GLY A 8 5.72 1.70 -6.18
N ASN A 9 6.80 0.93 -6.24
CA ASN A 9 7.05 -0.05 -7.30
C ASN A 9 6.79 -1.48 -6.79
N PRO A 10 6.05 -2.32 -7.53
CA PRO A 10 5.77 -3.69 -7.12
C PRO A 10 6.98 -4.61 -7.28
N GLY A 11 7.10 -5.60 -6.38
CA GLY A 11 8.11 -6.66 -6.42
C GLY A 11 9.12 -6.60 -5.27
N ALA A 12 9.59 -7.77 -4.83
CA ALA A 12 10.43 -7.95 -3.64
C ALA A 12 11.71 -7.08 -3.65
N LYS A 13 12.29 -6.83 -4.83
CA LYS A 13 13.48 -5.98 -5.00
C LYS A 13 13.29 -4.52 -4.56
N TYR A 14 12.05 -4.06 -4.37
CA TYR A 14 11.74 -2.66 -4.03
C TYR A 14 11.19 -2.45 -2.61
N GLU A 15 10.97 -3.51 -1.83
CA GLU A 15 10.24 -3.46 -0.55
C GLU A 15 10.79 -2.42 0.45
N ASN A 16 12.11 -2.24 0.50
CA ASN A 16 12.77 -1.30 1.40
C ASN A 16 13.40 -0.09 0.68
N ASN A 17 12.97 0.18 -0.55
CA ASN A 17 13.40 1.39 -1.26
C ASN A 17 12.65 2.62 -0.69
N ARG A 18 13.35 3.76 -0.57
CA ARG A 18 12.74 5.05 -0.20
C ARG A 18 11.55 5.42 -1.11
N HIS A 19 11.58 4.99 -2.37
CA HIS A 19 10.48 5.18 -3.32
C HIS A 19 9.19 4.41 -2.95
N ASN A 20 9.29 3.40 -2.08
CA ASN A 20 8.16 2.58 -1.63
C ASN A 20 7.61 2.98 -0.25
N VAL A 21 8.04 4.12 0.30
CA VAL A 21 7.52 4.62 1.59
C VAL A 21 6.00 4.80 1.57
N GLY A 22 5.41 5.11 0.41
CA GLY A 22 3.95 5.17 0.26
C GLY A 22 3.26 3.83 0.50
N PHE A 23 3.78 2.74 -0.07
CA PHE A 23 3.28 1.38 0.19
C PHE A 23 3.41 1.01 1.67
N MET A 24 4.57 1.28 2.27
CA MET A 24 4.82 0.99 3.70
C MET A 24 3.85 1.74 4.62
N ALA A 25 3.56 3.01 4.30
CA ALA A 25 2.61 3.82 5.05
C ALA A 25 1.17 3.31 4.90
N ALA A 26 0.75 2.94 3.68
CA ALA A 26 -0.58 2.39 3.43
C ALA A 26 -0.80 1.08 4.21
N ASP A 27 0.19 0.17 4.19
CA ASP A 27 0.15 -1.07 4.97
C ASP A 27 0.08 -0.82 6.49
N ALA A 28 0.86 0.14 6.99
CA ALA A 28 0.84 0.51 8.40
C ALA A 28 -0.53 1.06 8.85
N ILE A 29 -1.15 1.91 8.02
CA ILE A 29 -2.49 2.45 8.27
C ILE A 29 -3.54 1.32 8.23
N ALA A 30 -3.50 0.47 7.21
CA ALA A 30 -4.44 -0.64 7.06
C ALA A 30 -4.38 -1.60 8.27
N ARG A 31 -3.16 -1.95 8.73
CA ARG A 31 -2.97 -2.76 9.94
C ARG A 31 -3.47 -2.06 11.20
N ARG A 32 -3.14 -0.77 11.38
CA ARG A 32 -3.51 0.01 12.57
C ARG A 32 -5.03 0.14 12.73
N HIS A 33 -5.75 0.25 11.63
CA HIS A 33 -7.22 0.40 11.63
C HIS A 33 -7.96 -0.90 11.32
N SER A 34 -7.25 -2.03 11.22
CA SER A 34 -7.82 -3.37 10.96
C SER A 34 -8.74 -3.41 9.73
N PHE A 35 -8.32 -2.79 8.64
CA PHE A 35 -9.03 -2.89 7.36
C PHE A 35 -9.03 -4.32 6.84
N SER A 36 -10.02 -4.63 6.00
CA SER A 36 -10.10 -5.90 5.29
C SER A 36 -8.83 -6.17 4.47
N PRO A 37 -8.50 -7.45 4.21
CA PRO A 37 -7.35 -7.80 3.38
C PRO A 37 -7.43 -7.15 1.99
N TRP A 38 -6.25 -6.78 1.46
CA TRP A 38 -6.10 -6.21 0.13
C TRP A 38 -6.65 -7.14 -0.96
N SER A 39 -7.35 -6.55 -1.93
CA SER A 39 -7.89 -7.20 -3.12
C SER A 39 -7.36 -6.55 -4.40
N ARG A 40 -7.19 -7.32 -5.48
CA ARG A 40 -6.70 -6.77 -6.75
C ARG A 40 -7.84 -6.17 -7.56
N LYS A 41 -7.81 -4.86 -7.82
CA LYS A 41 -8.67 -4.17 -8.80
C LYS A 41 -7.92 -2.99 -9.43
N PHE A 42 -8.30 -2.61 -10.64
CA PHE A 42 -7.77 -1.42 -11.32
C PHE A 42 -6.23 -1.34 -11.40
N GLN A 43 -5.55 -2.48 -11.57
CA GLN A 43 -4.07 -2.57 -11.54
C GLN A 43 -3.43 -2.18 -10.20
N GLY A 44 -4.21 -2.13 -9.11
CA GLY A 44 -3.75 -1.86 -7.76
C GLY A 44 -4.28 -2.85 -6.73
N LEU A 45 -3.84 -2.66 -5.49
CA LEU A 45 -4.40 -3.29 -4.29
C LEU A 45 -5.36 -2.31 -3.63
N ILE A 46 -6.58 -2.76 -3.36
CA ILE A 46 -7.65 -1.99 -2.69
C ILE A 46 -8.26 -2.75 -1.53
#